data_AF-A0A528IP96-F1
#
_entry.id   AF-A0A528IP96-F1
#
_cell.length_a   1.000
_cell.length_b   1.000
_cell.length_c   1.000
_cell.angle_alpha   90.00
_cell.angle_beta   90.00
_cell.angle_gamma   90.00
#
_symmetry.space_group_name_H-M   'P 1'
#
loop_
_entity.id
_entity.type
_entity.pdbx_description
1 polymer ?
#
loop_
_entity_poly.entity_id
_entity_poly.type
_entity_poly.pdbx_seq_one_letter_code
_entity_poly.pdbx_strand_id
1 'polypeptide(L)'
;LTEGAYLHKADGSRILDAISSWWVVTHGHRHPRIMKAIETTASNLDQIIFAGFTHEPAERLAEALVGLAPAGLDRVFYSDSGS
;
A
#
# COMPACT_ATOMS: atom_id res chain seq x y z
N LEU A 1 4.76 -10.92 15.70
CA LEU A 1 3.53 -10.17 15.30
C LEU A 1 3.88 -8.70 15.15
N THR A 2 3.05 -7.88 14.51
CA THR A 2 3.27 -6.44 14.38
C THR A 2 1.98 -5.69 14.69
N GLU A 3 2.07 -4.49 15.27
CA GLU A 3 0.91 -3.65 15.59
C GLU A 3 1.35 -2.20 15.83
N GLY A 4 0.72 -1.24 15.16
CA GLY A 4 1.05 0.17 15.32
C GLY A 4 2.53 0.43 15.01
N ALA A 5 3.27 1.03 15.94
CA ALA A 5 4.72 1.26 15.77
C ALA A 5 5.60 0.10 16.26
N TYR A 6 5.05 -1.06 16.62
CA TYR A 6 5.79 -2.12 17.32
C TYR A 6 5.88 -3.44 16.54
N LEU A 7 7.04 -4.08 16.68
CA LEU A 7 7.30 -5.47 16.34
C LEU A 7 7.31 -6.31 17.62
N HIS A 8 6.65 -7.45 17.60
CA HIS A 8 6.54 -8.37 18.74
C HIS A 8 7.42 -9.59 18.51
N LYS A 9 8.35 -9.81 19.43
CA LYS A 9 9.24 -10.97 19.47
C LYS A 9 8.52 -12.20 20.02
N ALA A 10 9.13 -13.37 19.81
CA ALA A 10 8.61 -14.65 20.30
C ALA A 10 8.58 -14.75 21.83
N ASP A 11 9.47 -14.03 22.52
CA ASP A 11 9.55 -13.96 23.99
C ASP A 11 8.52 -12.98 24.60
N GLY A 12 7.64 -12.37 23.79
CA GLY A 12 6.64 -11.41 24.22
C GLY A 12 7.14 -9.97 24.34
N SER A 13 8.45 -9.71 24.22
CA SER A 13 8.99 -8.35 24.21
C SER A 13 8.65 -7.61 22.90
N ARG A 14 8.70 -6.28 22.95
CA ARG A 14 8.37 -5.41 21.81
C ARG A 14 9.56 -4.55 21.40
N ILE A 15 9.72 -4.34 20.11
CA ILE A 15 10.69 -3.42 19.50
C ILE A 15 9.91 -2.28 18.84
N LEU A 16 10.27 -1.03 19.15
CA LEU A 16 9.77 0.13 18.43
C LEU A 16 10.43 0.18 17.03
N ASP A 17 9.62 0.15 15.98
CA ASP A 17 10.07 0.43 14.62
C ASP A 17 10.23 1.93 14.42
N ALA A 18 11.43 2.43 14.74
CA ALA A 18 11.76 3.86 14.69
C ALA A 18 12.01 4.40 13.28
N ILE A 19 11.96 3.55 12.25
CA ILE A 19 12.26 3.92 10.87
C ILE A 19 11.11 3.58 9.90
N SER A 20 9.94 3.22 10.43
CA SER A 20 8.78 2.79 9.62
C SER A 20 9.14 1.71 8.60
N SER A 21 9.97 0.75 9.00
CA SER A 21 10.47 -0.34 8.16
C SER A 21 10.98 0.17 6.80
N TRP A 22 11.95 1.09 6.86
CA TRP A 22 12.53 1.78 5.70
C TRP A 22 11.56 2.79 5.06
N TRP A 23 10.97 3.66 5.90
CA TRP A 23 10.13 4.81 5.55
C TRP A 23 8.76 4.50 4.92
N VAL A 24 8.38 3.23 4.77
CA VAL A 24 7.16 2.84 4.01
C VAL A 24 5.95 2.51 4.88
N VAL A 25 6.13 2.15 6.16
CA VAL A 25 5.02 1.84 7.07
C VAL A 25 4.55 3.11 7.80
N THR A 26 3.98 4.05 7.04
CA THR A 26 3.60 5.38 7.52
C THR A 26 2.36 5.39 8.42
N HIS A 27 1.45 4.44 8.25
CA HIS A 27 0.21 4.31 9.03
C HIS A 27 0.30 3.31 10.19
N GLY A 28 1.51 2.83 10.48
CA GLY A 28 1.73 1.75 11.43
C GLY A 28 1.43 0.36 10.85
N HIS A 29 2.05 -0.63 11.47
CA HIS A 29 1.92 -2.02 11.13
C HIS A 29 0.48 -2.51 11.31
N ARG A 30 -0.02 -3.25 10.31
CA ARG A 30 -1.35 -3.88 10.29
C ARG A 30 -2.50 -2.90 10.51
N HIS A 31 -2.39 -1.69 9.98
CA HIS A 31 -3.47 -0.71 10.03
C HIS A 31 -4.80 -1.33 9.52
N PRO A 32 -5.89 -1.37 10.31
CA PRO A 32 -7.07 -2.20 10.02
C PRO A 32 -7.69 -1.96 8.64
N ARG A 33 -7.76 -0.69 8.23
CA ARG A 33 -8.30 -0.31 6.92
C ARG A 33 -7.47 -0.83 5.74
N ILE A 34 -6.14 -0.87 5.89
CA ILE A 34 -5.21 -1.34 4.83
C ILE A 34 -5.29 -2.87 4.75
N MET A 35 -5.22 -3.55 5.89
CA MET A 35 -5.34 -5.02 5.96
C MET A 35 -6.66 -5.47 5.33
N LYS A 36 -7.77 -4.81 5.64
CA LYS A 36 -9.07 -5.16 5.07
C LYS A 36 -9.14 -4.95 3.56
N ALA A 37 -8.53 -3.89 3.03
CA ALA A 37 -8.48 -3.63 1.60
C ALA A 37 -7.67 -4.70 0.85
N ILE A 38 -6.53 -5.14 1.42
CA ILE A 38 -5.72 -6.23 0.87
C ILE A 38 -6.52 -7.52 0.85
N GLU A 39 -7.11 -7.92 1.99
CA GLU A 39 -7.93 -9.14 2.10
C GLU A 39 -9.09 -9.17 1.09
N THR A 40 -9.82 -8.05 0.97
CA THR A 40 -11.00 -7.95 0.10
C THR A 40 -10.64 -8.00 -1.38
N THR A 41 -9.51 -7.39 -1.75
CA THR A 41 -9.03 -7.40 -3.13
C THR A 41 -8.51 -8.79 -3.48
N ALA A 42 -7.64 -9.36 -2.65
CA ALA A 42 -7.03 -10.66 -2.90
C ALA A 42 -8.04 -11.82 -2.97
N SER A 43 -9.23 -11.68 -2.36
CA SER A 43 -10.30 -12.68 -2.49
C SER A 43 -11.03 -12.67 -3.83
N ASN A 44 -10.90 -11.60 -4.63
CA ASN A 44 -11.69 -11.39 -5.86
C ASN A 44 -10.86 -10.98 -7.08
N LEU A 45 -9.62 -10.55 -6.90
CA LEU A 45 -8.73 -10.06 -7.94
C LEU A 45 -7.29 -10.38 -7.56
N ASP A 46 -6.59 -11.11 -8.42
CA ASP A 46 -5.16 -11.38 -8.35
C ASP A 46 -4.40 -10.44 -9.29
N GLN A 47 -3.49 -10.95 -10.11
CA GLN A 47 -2.75 -10.16 -11.09
C GLN A 47 -3.32 -10.40 -12.48
N ILE A 48 -3.70 -9.31 -13.15
CA ILE A 48 -4.07 -9.33 -14.56
C ILE A 48 -3.08 -8.49 -15.37
N ILE A 49 -2.81 -8.90 -16.61
CA ILE A 49 -1.96 -8.15 -17.51
C ILE A 49 -2.55 -6.74 -17.74
N PHE A 50 -1.77 -5.68 -17.53
CA PHE A 50 -2.24 -4.30 -17.68
C PHE A 50 -2.11 -3.77 -19.12
N ALA A 51 -1.67 -4.63 -20.05
CA ALA A 51 -1.62 -4.33 -21.47
C ALA A 51 -2.97 -4.65 -22.11
N GLY A 52 -3.76 -3.62 -22.40
CA GLY A 52 -5.09 -3.75 -23.03
C GLY A 52 -6.22 -4.11 -22.05
N PHE A 53 -5.92 -4.27 -20.77
CA PHE A 53 -6.90 -4.45 -19.70
C PHE A 53 -6.65 -3.47 -18.56
N THR A 54 -7.69 -3.26 -17.76
CA THR A 54 -7.70 -2.38 -16.59
C THR A 54 -8.59 -3.00 -15.51
N HIS A 55 -8.57 -2.42 -14.31
CA HIS A 55 -9.44 -2.78 -13.20
C HIS A 55 -9.70 -1.57 -12.29
N GLU A 56 -10.86 -1.56 -11.64
CA GLU A 56 -11.34 -0.43 -10.82
C GLU A 56 -10.32 0.09 -9.79
N PRO A 57 -9.55 -0.76 -9.06
CA PRO A 57 -8.52 -0.25 -8.13
C PRO A 57 -7.43 0.61 -8.79
N ALA A 58 -7.00 0.28 -10.02
CA ALA A 58 -5.96 1.04 -10.71
C ALA A 58 -6.50 2.38 -11.25
N GLU A 59 -7.75 2.41 -11.71
CA GLU A 59 -8.39 3.65 -12.18
C GLU A 59 -8.59 4.63 -11.03
N ARG A 60 -9.16 4.16 -9.91
CA ARG A 60 -9.39 4.99 -8.74
C ARG A 60 -8.11 5.53 -8.11
N LEU A 61 -7.06 4.72 -8.08
CA LEU A 61 -5.76 5.19 -7.60
C LEU A 61 -5.17 6.24 -8.53
N ALA A 62 -5.28 6.06 -9.86
CA ALA A 62 -4.77 7.03 -10.82
C ALA A 62 -5.50 8.37 -10.70
N GLU A 63 -6.83 8.36 -10.59
CA GLU A 63 -7.65 9.56 -10.37
C GLU A 63 -7.27 10.28 -9.07
N ALA A 64 -7.10 9.53 -7.97
CA ALA A 64 -6.70 10.09 -6.69
C ALA A 64 -5.29 10.68 -6.73
N LEU A 65 -4.33 10.03 -7.40
CA LEU A 65 -2.97 10.53 -7.56
C LEU A 65 -2.92 11.80 -8.39
N VAL A 66 -3.64 11.84 -9.52
CA VAL A 66 -3.74 13.05 -10.36
C VAL A 66 -4.38 14.19 -9.56
N GLY A 67 -5.42 13.92 -8.77
CA GLY A 67 -6.04 14.93 -7.91
C GLY A 67 -5.14 15.49 -6.80
N LEU A 68 -4.09 14.76 -6.41
CA LEU A 68 -3.09 15.19 -5.42
C LEU A 68 -1.84 15.81 -6.07
N ALA A 69 -1.61 15.55 -7.35
CA ALA A 69 -0.41 15.98 -8.04
C ALA A 69 -0.44 17.50 -8.34
N PRO A 70 0.74 18.14 -8.45
CA PRO A 70 0.85 19.50 -8.98
C PRO A 70 0.22 19.64 -10.37
N ALA A 71 -0.23 20.86 -10.70
CA ALA A 71 -0.83 21.15 -12.00
C ALA A 71 0.11 20.76 -13.16
N GLY A 72 -0.45 20.09 -14.17
CA GLY A 72 0.28 19.59 -15.35
C GLY A 72 0.78 18.15 -15.23
N LEU A 73 0.58 17.47 -14.10
CA LEU A 73 0.85 16.04 -13.93
C LEU A 73 -0.45 15.23 -13.96
N ASP A 74 -0.95 14.97 -15.18
CA ASP A 74 -2.28 14.39 -15.39
C ASP A 74 -2.26 12.89 -15.78
N ARG A 75 -1.11 12.22 -15.67
CA ARG A 75 -0.91 10.83 -16.10
C ARG A 75 -0.16 10.02 -15.05
N VAL A 76 -0.62 8.79 -14.83
CA VAL A 76 0.01 7.82 -13.94
C VAL A 76 0.50 6.63 -14.76
N PHE A 77 1.76 6.25 -14.52
CA PHE A 77 2.36 5.03 -15.03
C PHE A 77 2.83 4.22 -13.82
N TYR A 78 2.32 2.99 -13.66
CA TYR A 78 2.64 2.14 -12.51
C TYR A 78 3.95 1.37 -12.75
N SER A 79 4.73 1.22 -11.68
CA SER A 79 5.93 0.37 -11.62
C SER A 79 5.92 -0.44 -10.32
N ASP A 80 6.75 -1.48 -10.25
CA ASP A 80 6.83 -2.35 -9.07
C ASP A 80 7.64 -1.73 -7.92
N SER A 81 8.55 -0.81 -8.24
CA SER A 81 9.46 -0.17 -7.29
C SER A 81 9.83 1.25 -7.73
N GLY A 82 10.58 1.95 -6.86
CA GLY A 82 11.11 3.29 -7.14
C GLY A 82 12.53 3.34 -7.72
N SER A 83 13.12 2.21 -8.12
CA SER A 83 14.49 2.13 -8.70
C SER A 83 14.53 2.47 -10.19
#